data_AF-A0A6N6S8G9-F1
#
_entry.id   AF-A0A6N6S8G9-F1
#
_cell.length_a   1.000
_cell.length_b   1.000
_cell.length_c   1.000
_cell.angle_alpha   90.00
_cell.angle_beta   90.00
_cell.angle_gamma   90.00
#
_symmetry.space_group_name_H-M   'P 1'
#
loop_
_entity.id
_entity.type
_entity.pdbx_description
1 polymer ?
#
loop_
_entity_poly.entity_id
_entity_poly.type
_entity_poly.pdbx_seq_one_letter_code
_entity_poly.pdbx_strand_id
1 'polypeptide(L)'
;MIPDVFGNNNSFFDGFIQRFIFICPENTPLRFSRVEVSDVDLSYWNDLIHWCYEIPLNIDTSTGFVIPKILILKGDALDLWESFYNSYGELSTILPHNISGFIPKLYLYSLKFAGILQIIKGFCEKHTCDVIEEETIRCSIELTKYFFGQTGLVLKLYRDTAKKFKEYQIRIVRVLFEIQNEVKNGKLELSKIIERYRQDLPESAQLTSEKMRNILNNDFGLSTQRSTGNYSCLVWEKEKIEKLFQQLH
;
A
#
# COMPACT_ATOMS: atom_id res chain seq x y z
N MET A 1 -4.18 -15.43 -2.92
CA MET A 1 -3.31 -14.37 -2.34
C MET A 1 -4.12 -13.09 -2.12
N ILE A 2 -3.66 -12.13 -1.32
CA ILE A 2 -4.38 -10.85 -1.08
C ILE A 2 -4.90 -10.21 -2.39
N PRO A 3 -4.13 -10.15 -3.49
CA PRO A 3 -4.65 -9.69 -4.79
C PRO A 3 -5.76 -10.59 -5.38
N ASP A 4 -5.73 -11.90 -5.17
CA ASP A 4 -6.77 -12.83 -5.65
C ASP A 4 -8.05 -12.74 -4.79
N VAL A 5 -7.91 -12.40 -3.52
CA VAL A 5 -9.03 -12.21 -2.57
C VAL A 5 -9.67 -10.82 -2.75
N PHE A 6 -8.87 -9.80 -3.06
CA PHE A 6 -9.31 -8.41 -3.13
C PHE A 6 -9.38 -7.84 -4.56
N GLY A 7 -9.23 -8.69 -5.59
CA GLY A 7 -9.47 -8.32 -6.99
C GLY A 7 -8.27 -7.61 -7.64
N ASN A 8 -7.29 -8.38 -8.10
CA ASN A 8 -6.08 -7.93 -8.81
C ASN A 8 -5.34 -6.74 -8.14
N ASN A 9 -4.24 -6.27 -8.75
CA ASN A 9 -3.45 -5.16 -8.19
C ASN A 9 -4.24 -3.84 -8.06
N ASN A 10 -5.44 -3.73 -8.64
CA ASN A 10 -6.29 -2.53 -8.58
C ASN A 10 -6.71 -2.15 -7.16
N SER A 11 -6.85 -3.12 -6.27
CA SER A 11 -7.20 -2.93 -4.85
C SER A 11 -6.17 -2.13 -4.03
N PHE A 12 -4.93 -2.03 -4.54
CA PHE A 12 -3.90 -1.14 -3.97
C PHE A 12 -4.02 0.30 -4.50
N PHE A 13 -4.67 0.51 -5.64
CA PHE A 13 -4.82 1.82 -6.28
C PHE A 13 -6.16 2.47 -5.95
N ASP A 14 -7.22 1.69 -5.73
CA ASP A 14 -8.56 2.19 -5.37
C ASP A 14 -8.72 2.52 -3.87
N GLY A 15 -7.70 2.22 -3.06
CA GLY A 15 -7.71 2.51 -1.63
C GLY A 15 -8.42 1.46 -0.78
N PHE A 16 -8.86 0.32 -1.34
CA PHE A 16 -9.63 -0.69 -0.63
C PHE A 16 -8.79 -1.44 0.41
N ILE A 17 -7.60 -1.93 0.02
CA ILE A 17 -6.70 -2.64 0.92
C ILE A 17 -6.27 -1.77 2.11
N GLN A 18 -6.15 -0.46 1.89
CA GLN A 18 -5.76 0.52 2.89
C GLN A 18 -6.83 0.75 3.98
N ARG A 19 -8.04 0.19 3.83
CA ARG A 19 -9.11 0.26 4.83
C ARG A 19 -9.04 -0.85 5.88
N PHE A 20 -8.19 -1.85 5.70
CA PHE A 20 -8.05 -2.94 6.66
C PHE A 20 -6.90 -2.66 7.63
N ILE A 21 -7.08 -3.13 8.87
CA ILE A 21 -6.03 -3.22 9.87
C ILE A 21 -5.45 -4.62 9.77
N PHE A 22 -4.16 -4.71 9.44
CA PHE A 22 -3.47 -5.98 9.27
C PHE A 22 -2.76 -6.41 10.55
N ILE A 23 -2.77 -7.72 10.79
CA ILE A 23 -1.97 -8.38 11.84
C ILE A 23 -1.25 -9.55 11.17
N CYS A 24 0.06 -9.63 11.36
CA CYS A 24 0.89 -10.75 10.96
C CYS A 24 1.35 -11.49 12.23
N PRO A 25 0.50 -12.34 12.82
CA PRO A 25 0.86 -13.03 14.05
C PRO A 25 2.08 -13.93 13.83
N GLU A 26 2.88 -14.12 14.88
CA GLU A 26 3.97 -15.09 14.82
C GLU A 26 3.43 -16.49 14.53
N ASN A 27 4.15 -17.23 13.68
CA ASN A 27 3.81 -18.60 13.32
C ASN A 27 4.16 -19.55 14.48
N THR A 28 3.44 -19.41 15.59
CA THR A 28 3.48 -20.34 16.70
C THR A 28 2.46 -21.45 16.47
N PRO A 29 2.80 -22.72 16.72
CA PRO A 29 1.85 -23.82 16.55
C PRO A 29 0.66 -23.63 17.50
N LEU A 30 -0.47 -23.18 16.94
CA LEU A 30 -1.71 -23.02 17.66
C LEU A 30 -2.19 -24.39 18.13
N ARG A 31 -2.23 -24.60 19.44
CA ARG A 31 -2.92 -25.74 20.02
C ARG A 31 -4.38 -25.36 20.19
N PHE A 32 -5.28 -26.17 19.64
CA PHE A 32 -6.70 -26.02 19.93
C PHE A 32 -6.91 -26.11 21.44
N SER A 33 -7.41 -25.03 22.02
CA SER A 33 -7.77 -24.94 23.43
C SER A 33 -9.27 -24.85 23.55
N ARG A 34 -9.84 -25.61 24.49
CA ARG A 34 -11.23 -25.39 24.94
C ARG A 34 -11.32 -24.28 25.99
N VAL A 35 -10.18 -23.79 26.47
CA VAL A 35 -10.12 -22.60 27.32
C VAL A 35 -10.42 -21.42 26.41
N GLU A 36 -11.66 -20.94 26.52
CA GLU A 36 -12.15 -19.73 25.86
C GLU A 36 -11.60 -18.49 26.58
N VAL A 37 -12.08 -17.31 26.17
CA VAL A 37 -11.85 -16.06 26.90
C VAL A 37 -12.27 -16.25 28.36
N SER A 38 -11.47 -15.80 29.32
CA SER A 38 -11.78 -16.01 30.73
C SER A 38 -13.08 -15.28 31.12
N ASP A 39 -13.83 -15.82 32.09
CA ASP A 39 -15.03 -15.16 32.61
C ASP A 39 -14.73 -13.74 33.13
N VAL A 40 -13.50 -13.53 33.63
CA VAL A 40 -13.01 -12.23 34.10
C VAL A 40 -12.92 -11.24 32.94
N ASP A 41 -12.28 -11.64 31.84
CA ASP A 41 -12.14 -10.79 30.65
C ASP A 41 -13.49 -10.52 29.99
N LEU A 42 -14.37 -11.54 29.92
CA LEU A 42 -15.74 -11.39 29.40
C LEU A 42 -16.56 -10.43 30.27
N SER A 43 -16.49 -10.56 31.59
CA SER A 43 -17.18 -9.65 32.51
C SER A 43 -16.68 -8.22 32.33
N TYR A 44 -15.36 -8.02 32.31
CA TYR A 44 -14.78 -6.69 32.10
C TYR A 44 -15.25 -6.06 30.79
N TRP A 45 -15.25 -6.83 29.69
CA TRP A 45 -15.75 -6.38 28.40
C TRP A 45 -17.23 -6.00 28.44
N ASN A 46 -18.07 -6.85 29.04
CA ASN A 46 -19.50 -6.58 29.16
C ASN A 46 -19.76 -5.32 29.99
N ASP A 47 -19.07 -5.16 31.12
CA ASP A 47 -19.20 -3.99 32.00
C ASP A 47 -18.80 -2.70 31.27
N LEU A 48 -17.71 -2.74 30.49
CA LEU A 48 -17.27 -1.62 29.68
C LEU A 48 -18.33 -1.22 28.64
N ILE A 49 -18.90 -2.19 27.93
CA ILE A 49 -19.94 -1.95 26.92
C ILE A 49 -21.22 -1.41 27.57
N HIS A 50 -21.66 -1.99 28.69
CA HIS A 50 -22.81 -1.51 29.44
C HIS A 50 -22.61 -0.07 29.91
N TRP A 51 -21.44 0.26 30.47
CA TRP A 51 -21.12 1.63 30.85
C TRP A 51 -21.15 2.60 29.66
N CYS A 52 -20.72 2.17 28.46
CA CYS A 52 -20.81 3.01 27.28
C CYS A 52 -22.27 3.36 26.90
N TYR A 53 -23.22 2.45 27.12
CA TYR A 53 -24.65 2.72 26.91
C TYR A 53 -25.25 3.67 27.95
N GLU A 54 -24.62 3.80 29.12
CA GLU A 54 -25.03 4.73 30.17
C GLU A 54 -24.55 6.17 29.92
N ILE A 55 -23.61 6.38 28.99
CA ILE A 55 -23.13 7.71 28.64
C ILE A 55 -24.30 8.50 28.00
N PRO A 56 -24.70 9.65 28.57
CA PRO A 56 -25.87 10.38 28.11
C PRO A 56 -25.67 10.92 26.69
N LEU A 57 -26.67 10.71 25.84
CA LEU A 57 -26.73 11.26 24.49
C LEU A 57 -27.48 12.59 24.51
N ASN A 58 -26.87 13.61 23.92
CA ASN A 58 -27.56 14.86 23.65
C ASN A 58 -28.29 14.74 22.31
N ILE A 59 -29.60 14.98 22.31
CA ILE A 59 -30.43 14.93 21.10
C ILE A 59 -30.82 16.35 20.72
N ASP A 60 -30.64 16.70 19.45
CA ASP A 60 -31.13 17.95 18.90
C ASP A 60 -32.66 17.89 18.79
N THR A 61 -33.33 18.77 19.52
CA THR A 61 -34.80 18.83 19.58
C THR A 61 -35.45 19.25 18.27
N SER A 62 -34.70 19.91 17.37
CA SER A 62 -35.20 20.37 16.08
C SER A 62 -35.12 19.31 14.99
N THR A 63 -34.09 18.46 15.03
CA THR A 63 -33.84 17.46 13.98
C THR A 63 -34.09 16.01 14.44
N GLY A 64 -34.14 15.77 15.75
CA GLY A 64 -34.26 14.44 16.35
C GLY A 64 -32.98 13.59 16.29
N PHE A 65 -31.87 14.15 15.79
CA PHE A 65 -30.59 13.44 15.69
C PHE A 65 -29.71 13.64 16.93
N VAL A 66 -28.81 12.69 17.16
CA VAL A 66 -27.80 12.77 18.22
C VAL A 66 -26.77 13.85 17.87
N ILE A 67 -26.51 14.75 18.82
CA ILE A 67 -25.44 15.74 18.76
C ILE A 67 -24.12 15.04 19.07
N PRO A 68 -23.16 14.99 18.12
CA PRO A 68 -21.87 14.35 18.36
C PRO A 68 -21.11 15.04 19.50
N LYS A 69 -20.58 14.25 20.43
CA LYS A 69 -19.66 14.75 21.45
C LYS A 69 -18.30 15.01 20.80
N ILE A 70 -17.79 16.23 20.93
CA ILE A 70 -16.50 16.61 20.38
C ILE A 70 -15.42 16.43 21.45
N LEU A 71 -14.44 15.58 21.16
CA LEU A 71 -13.25 15.43 21.98
C LEU A 71 -12.16 16.38 21.50
N ILE A 72 -11.52 17.08 22.43
CA ILE A 72 -10.52 18.11 22.14
C ILE A 72 -9.15 17.60 22.60
N LEU A 73 -8.14 17.70 21.74
CA LEU A 73 -6.75 17.46 22.16
C LEU A 73 -6.27 18.64 23.01
N LYS A 74 -5.71 18.37 24.19
CA LYS A 74 -4.97 19.37 24.97
C LYS A 74 -3.77 19.87 24.15
N GLY A 75 -3.28 21.09 24.40
CA GLY A 75 -2.17 21.69 23.63
C GLY A 75 -0.99 20.74 23.41
N ASP A 76 -0.46 20.19 24.49
CA ASP A 76 0.66 19.24 24.51
C ASP A 76 0.36 17.96 23.68
N ALA A 77 -0.91 17.51 23.71
CA ALA A 77 -1.38 16.37 22.93
C ALA A 77 -1.53 16.69 21.43
N LEU A 78 -1.98 17.92 21.12
CA LEU A 78 -2.10 18.40 19.76
C LEU A 78 -0.72 18.55 19.11
N ASP A 79 0.25 19.14 19.83
CA ASP A 79 1.62 19.29 19.36
C ASP A 79 2.25 17.92 19.03
N LEU A 80 2.02 16.93 19.89
CA LEU A 80 2.48 15.57 19.66
C LEU A 80 1.82 14.92 18.43
N TRP A 81 0.52 15.13 18.25
CA TRP A 81 -0.20 14.62 17.08
C TRP A 81 0.21 15.33 15.78
N GLU A 82 0.43 16.63 15.81
CA GLU A 82 0.93 17.41 14.68
C GLU A 82 2.33 16.92 14.25
N SER A 83 3.22 16.68 15.21
CA SER A 83 4.55 16.11 14.93
C SER A 83 4.44 14.73 14.24
N PHE A 84 3.54 13.88 14.72
CA PHE A 84 3.25 12.60 14.06
C PHE A 84 2.69 12.78 12.65
N TYR A 85 1.72 13.68 12.46
CA TYR A 85 1.10 13.96 11.16
C TYR A 85 2.14 14.43 10.14
N ASN A 86 2.96 15.41 10.50
CA ASN A 86 3.97 16.00 9.61
C ASN A 86 5.07 14.98 9.26
N SER A 87 5.61 14.27 10.25
CA SER A 87 6.68 13.27 10.02
C SER A 87 6.23 12.11 9.11
N TYR A 88 5.01 11.61 9.27
CA TYR A 88 4.46 10.58 8.38
C TYR A 88 4.07 11.15 7.01
N GLY A 89 3.66 12.41 6.94
CA GLY A 89 3.43 13.12 5.69
C GLY A 89 4.70 13.17 4.83
N GLU A 90 5.82 13.54 5.42
CA GLU A 90 7.13 13.52 4.76
C GLU A 90 7.52 12.10 4.32
N LEU A 91 7.33 11.11 5.20
CA LEU A 91 7.63 9.71 4.91
C LEU A 91 6.85 9.18 3.68
N SER A 92 5.63 9.68 3.45
CA SER A 92 4.81 9.28 2.29
C SER A 92 5.46 9.58 0.93
N THR A 93 6.34 10.59 0.88
CA THR A 93 7.02 11.02 -0.35
C THR A 93 8.15 10.08 -0.76
N ILE A 94 8.72 9.35 0.19
CA ILE A 94 9.87 8.44 -0.02
C ILE A 94 9.48 6.96 0.03
N LEU A 95 8.30 6.64 0.55
CA LEU A 95 7.82 5.26 0.61
C LEU A 95 7.31 4.75 -0.75
N PRO A 96 7.41 3.43 -1.00
CA PRO A 96 6.76 2.79 -2.14
C PRO A 96 5.25 3.06 -2.16
N HIS A 97 4.67 3.23 -3.36
CA HIS A 97 3.24 3.55 -3.54
C HIS A 97 2.29 2.59 -2.81
N ASN A 98 2.63 1.31 -2.77
CA ASN A 98 1.83 0.29 -2.08
C ASN A 98 1.85 0.42 -0.54
N ILE A 99 2.77 1.20 0.03
CA ILE A 99 2.86 1.50 1.46
C ILE A 99 2.38 2.93 1.73
N SER A 100 2.78 3.91 0.92
CA SER A 100 2.43 5.32 1.14
C SER A 100 0.91 5.57 1.10
N GLY A 101 0.15 4.77 0.34
CA GLY A 101 -1.32 4.85 0.33
C GLY A 101 -1.99 4.60 1.69
N PHE A 102 -1.30 3.97 2.65
CA PHE A 102 -1.83 3.74 4.00
C PHE A 102 -1.72 4.98 4.89
N ILE A 103 -0.79 5.89 4.62
CA ILE A 103 -0.45 7.01 5.51
C ILE A 103 -1.65 7.90 5.83
N PRO A 104 -2.47 8.34 4.86
CA PRO A 104 -3.67 9.13 5.17
C PRO A 104 -4.64 8.44 6.13
N LYS A 105 -4.64 7.10 6.17
CA LYS A 105 -5.50 6.32 7.09
C LYS A 105 -4.90 6.21 8.47
N LEU A 106 -3.58 6.25 8.61
CA LEU A 106 -2.91 6.27 9.92
C LEU A 106 -3.34 7.48 10.74
N TYR A 107 -3.50 8.65 10.11
CA TYR A 107 -4.01 9.85 10.80
C TYR A 107 -5.39 9.60 11.40
N LEU A 108 -6.32 9.07 10.61
CA LEU A 108 -7.66 8.76 11.08
C LEU A 108 -7.65 7.67 12.16
N TYR A 109 -6.84 6.63 12.02
CA TYR A 109 -6.75 5.57 13.02
C TYR A 109 -6.17 6.06 14.35
N SER A 110 -5.14 6.91 14.32
CA SER A 110 -4.56 7.47 15.54
C SER A 110 -5.59 8.26 16.36
N LEU A 111 -6.47 9.04 15.70
CA LEU A 111 -7.54 9.76 16.36
C LEU A 111 -8.67 8.84 16.84
N LYS A 112 -9.04 7.83 16.04
CA LYS A 112 -10.05 6.83 16.45
C LYS A 112 -9.59 6.02 17.66
N PHE A 113 -8.34 5.58 17.67
CA PHE A 113 -7.73 4.91 18.80
C PHE A 113 -7.65 5.82 20.02
N ALA A 114 -7.35 7.11 19.84
CA ALA A 114 -7.37 8.05 20.96
C ALA A 114 -8.76 8.14 21.60
N GLY A 115 -9.82 8.20 20.78
CA GLY A 115 -11.20 8.18 21.27
C GLY A 115 -11.54 6.88 22.02
N ILE A 116 -11.16 5.71 21.48
CA ILE A 116 -11.37 4.42 22.14
C ILE A 116 -10.63 4.35 23.48
N LEU A 117 -9.35 4.74 23.50
CA LEU A 117 -8.53 4.75 24.70
C LEU A 117 -9.06 5.74 25.75
N GLN A 118 -9.59 6.89 25.32
CA GLN A 118 -10.23 7.86 26.21
C GLN A 118 -11.48 7.26 26.88
N ILE A 119 -12.31 6.52 26.15
CA ILE A 119 -13.48 5.84 26.70
C ILE A 119 -13.05 4.73 27.68
N ILE A 120 -12.03 3.93 27.35
CA ILE A 120 -11.51 2.89 28.24
C ILE A 120 -10.94 3.51 29.52
N LYS A 121 -10.16 4.60 29.42
CA LYS A 121 -9.65 5.34 30.58
C LYS A 121 -10.80 5.86 31.45
N GLY A 122 -11.81 6.46 30.82
CA GLY A 122 -12.99 6.95 31.52
C GLY A 122 -13.80 5.86 32.23
N PHE A 123 -13.86 4.65 31.68
CA PHE A 123 -14.49 3.50 32.34
C PHE A 123 -13.76 3.10 33.62
N CYS A 124 -12.42 3.11 33.60
CA CYS A 124 -11.59 2.83 34.77
C CYS A 124 -11.77 3.92 35.85
N GLU A 125 -11.89 5.18 35.44
CA GLU A 125 -12.07 6.34 36.32
C GLU A 125 -13.53 6.60 36.72
N LYS A 126 -14.48 5.84 36.12
CA LYS A 126 -15.94 6.05 36.22
C LYS A 126 -16.38 7.47 35.85
N HIS A 127 -15.69 8.10 34.91
CA HIS A 127 -15.95 9.46 34.46
C HIS A 127 -15.53 9.67 33.00
N THR A 128 -16.34 10.38 32.20
CA THR A 128 -15.96 10.75 30.84
C THR A 128 -15.36 12.16 30.80
N CYS A 129 -14.15 12.31 30.26
CA CYS A 129 -13.54 13.61 29.99
C CYS A 129 -13.49 13.89 28.49
N ASP A 130 -13.85 15.11 28.10
CA ASP A 130 -13.88 15.54 26.69
C ASP A 130 -12.52 16.06 26.21
N VAL A 131 -11.54 16.13 27.11
CA VAL A 131 -10.17 16.53 26.81
C VAL A 131 -9.28 15.28 26.76
N ILE A 132 -8.63 15.07 25.63
CA ILE A 132 -7.66 14.01 25.42
C ILE A 132 -6.28 14.55 25.80
N GLU A 133 -5.65 13.86 26.75
CA GLU A 133 -4.32 14.20 27.24
C GLU A 133 -3.21 13.61 26.36
N GLU A 134 -1.99 14.12 26.57
CA GLU A 134 -0.80 13.73 25.83
C GLU A 134 -0.51 12.22 25.92
N GLU A 135 -0.74 11.60 27.08
CA GLU A 135 -0.54 10.17 27.26
C GLU A 135 -1.47 9.34 26.37
N THR A 136 -2.75 9.71 26.28
CA THR A 136 -3.75 9.01 25.47
C THR A 136 -3.39 9.08 23.98
N ILE A 137 -2.98 10.26 23.48
CA ILE A 137 -2.60 10.43 22.07
C ILE A 137 -1.27 9.71 21.78
N ARG A 138 -0.33 9.70 22.72
CA ARG A 138 0.93 8.94 22.61
C ARG A 138 0.64 7.45 22.44
N CYS A 139 -0.20 6.88 23.30
CA CYS A 139 -0.60 5.48 23.22
C CYS A 139 -1.32 5.15 21.91
N SER A 140 -2.18 6.06 21.43
CA SER A 140 -2.90 5.85 20.17
C SER A 140 -1.98 5.91 18.94
N ILE A 141 -0.96 6.77 18.96
CA ILE A 141 0.10 6.83 17.95
C ILE A 141 0.90 5.53 17.96
N GLU A 142 1.32 5.05 19.12
CA GLU A 142 2.07 3.79 19.21
C GLU A 142 1.26 2.58 18.72
N LEU A 143 -0.03 2.52 19.06
CA LEU A 143 -0.93 1.48 18.53
C LEU A 143 -1.07 1.58 17.00
N THR A 144 -1.14 2.79 16.46
CA THR A 144 -1.16 3.04 15.01
C THR A 144 0.13 2.57 14.35
N LYS A 145 1.29 2.90 14.93
CA LYS A 145 2.61 2.47 14.44
C LYS A 145 2.75 0.95 14.46
N TYR A 146 2.25 0.29 15.51
CA TYR A 146 2.22 -1.16 15.59
C TYR A 146 1.49 -1.77 14.40
N PHE A 147 0.23 -1.37 14.15
CA PHE A 147 -0.54 -1.89 13.02
C PHE A 147 0.03 -1.51 11.64
N PHE A 148 0.67 -0.35 11.53
CA PHE A 148 1.40 0.02 10.31
C PHE A 148 2.63 -0.88 10.09
N GLY A 149 3.36 -1.21 11.15
CA GLY A 149 4.45 -2.19 11.12
C GLY A 149 3.97 -3.57 10.69
N GLN A 150 2.84 -4.03 11.25
CA GLN A 150 2.17 -5.28 10.85
C GLN A 150 1.77 -5.28 9.37
N THR A 151 1.24 -4.16 8.88
CA THR A 151 0.94 -3.96 7.46
C THR A 151 2.20 -4.14 6.61
N GLY A 152 3.33 -3.54 7.03
CA GLY A 152 4.62 -3.74 6.37
C GLY A 152 5.06 -5.21 6.31
N LEU A 153 4.85 -5.98 7.37
CA LEU A 153 5.15 -7.42 7.41
C LEU A 153 4.26 -8.22 6.47
N VAL A 154 2.94 -8.00 6.52
CA VAL A 154 1.98 -8.60 5.60
C VAL A 154 2.39 -8.29 4.17
N LEU A 155 2.61 -7.03 3.82
CA LEU A 155 3.01 -6.65 2.46
C LEU A 155 4.34 -7.27 2.03
N LYS A 156 5.30 -7.48 2.94
CA LYS A 156 6.54 -8.20 2.63
C LYS A 156 6.31 -9.67 2.31
N LEU A 157 5.42 -10.36 3.04
CA LEU A 157 5.06 -11.75 2.76
C LEU A 157 4.41 -11.92 1.38
N TYR A 158 3.72 -10.88 0.89
CA TYR A 158 3.08 -10.86 -0.43
C TYR A 158 3.88 -10.10 -1.49
N ARG A 159 5.12 -9.66 -1.20
CA ARG A 159 6.05 -9.21 -2.23
C ARG A 159 6.63 -10.44 -2.92
N ASP A 160 6.02 -10.81 -4.03
CA ASP A 160 6.62 -11.73 -4.99
C ASP A 160 8.05 -11.28 -5.35
N THR A 161 8.95 -12.26 -5.32
CA THR A 161 10.39 -12.21 -5.59
C THR A 161 10.76 -11.94 -7.07
N ALA A 162 9.96 -11.19 -7.83
CA ALA A 162 10.26 -10.86 -9.23
C ALA A 162 10.01 -9.38 -9.53
N LYS A 163 10.97 -8.71 -10.20
CA LYS A 163 10.79 -7.37 -10.76
C LYS A 163 9.54 -7.39 -11.67
N LYS A 164 8.43 -6.80 -11.22
CA LYS A 164 7.25 -6.65 -12.07
C LYS A 164 7.55 -5.59 -13.13
N PHE A 165 7.67 -6.03 -14.38
CA PHE A 165 7.72 -5.15 -15.54
C PHE A 165 6.46 -4.27 -15.58
N LYS A 166 6.63 -2.99 -15.93
CA LYS A 166 5.51 -2.11 -16.28
C LYS A 166 4.86 -2.59 -17.58
N GLU A 167 3.60 -2.26 -17.84
CA GLU A 167 2.86 -2.75 -19.02
C GLU A 167 3.57 -2.47 -20.35
N TYR A 168 4.16 -1.29 -20.51
CA TYR A 168 4.95 -0.97 -21.71
C TYR A 168 6.20 -1.85 -21.84
N GLN A 169 6.81 -2.28 -20.73
CA GLN A 169 7.97 -3.17 -20.72
C GLN A 169 7.55 -4.60 -21.10
N ILE A 170 6.43 -5.09 -20.54
CA ILE A 170 5.84 -6.38 -20.91
C ILE A 170 5.58 -6.43 -22.42
N ARG A 171 4.97 -5.37 -22.97
CA ARG A 171 4.70 -5.26 -24.41
C ARG A 171 5.97 -5.28 -25.24
N ILE A 172 7.02 -4.56 -24.83
CA ILE A 172 8.30 -4.58 -25.57
C ILE A 172 8.88 -5.99 -25.59
N VAL A 173 8.87 -6.72 -24.47
CA VAL A 173 9.43 -8.08 -24.45
C VAL A 173 8.57 -9.05 -25.26
N ARG A 174 7.23 -8.90 -25.29
CA ARG A 174 6.35 -9.65 -26.22
C ARG A 174 6.70 -9.38 -27.68
N VAL A 175 6.89 -8.10 -28.03
CA VAL A 175 7.32 -7.70 -29.38
C VAL A 175 8.65 -8.38 -29.73
N LEU A 176 9.64 -8.35 -28.83
CA LEU A 176 10.92 -9.03 -29.02
C LEU A 176 10.78 -10.54 -29.21
N PHE A 177 9.86 -11.18 -28.48
CA PHE A 177 9.57 -12.60 -28.62
C PHE A 177 8.93 -12.93 -29.98
N GLU A 178 7.99 -12.12 -30.45
CA GLU A 178 7.31 -12.34 -31.74
C GLU A 178 8.26 -12.21 -32.93
N ILE A 179 9.14 -11.21 -32.90
CA ILE A 179 10.06 -10.90 -34.01
C ILE A 179 11.44 -11.55 -33.83
N GLN A 180 11.62 -12.45 -32.87
CA GLN A 180 12.91 -13.11 -32.60
C GLN A 180 13.47 -13.87 -33.82
N ASN A 181 12.58 -14.38 -34.68
CA ASN A 181 12.95 -15.09 -35.90
C ASN A 181 13.41 -14.15 -37.03
N GLU A 182 13.24 -12.83 -36.87
CA GLU A 182 13.67 -11.82 -37.85
C GLU A 182 15.09 -11.30 -37.60
N VAL A 183 15.77 -11.82 -36.57
CA VAL A 183 17.15 -11.44 -36.24
C VAL A 183 18.10 -11.86 -37.37
N LYS A 184 18.80 -10.89 -37.97
CA LYS A 184 19.79 -11.12 -39.03
C LYS A 184 21.17 -10.74 -38.54
N ASN A 185 22.15 -11.64 -38.67
CA ASN A 185 23.53 -11.42 -38.22
C ASN A 185 23.63 -10.94 -36.75
N GLY A 186 22.79 -11.49 -35.87
CA GLY A 186 22.75 -11.12 -34.45
C GLY A 186 22.22 -9.71 -34.19
N LYS A 187 21.51 -9.11 -35.14
CA LYS A 187 20.96 -7.75 -35.02
C LYS A 187 19.48 -7.73 -35.41
N LEU A 188 18.73 -6.87 -34.73
CA LEU A 188 17.32 -6.60 -35.00
C LEU A 188 17.11 -5.10 -35.20
N GLU A 189 16.44 -4.71 -36.28
CA GLU A 189 16.23 -3.30 -36.59
C GLU A 189 15.29 -2.64 -35.57
N LEU A 190 15.69 -1.49 -35.04
CA LEU A 190 14.90 -0.78 -34.03
C LEU A 190 13.59 -0.23 -34.61
N SER A 191 13.58 0.14 -35.90
CA SER A 191 12.38 0.54 -36.63
C SER A 191 11.30 -0.53 -36.58
N LYS A 192 11.66 -1.80 -36.78
CA LYS A 192 10.73 -2.93 -36.71
C LYS A 192 10.17 -3.16 -35.31
N ILE A 193 11.01 -3.05 -34.27
CA ILE A 193 10.57 -3.13 -32.87
C ILE A 193 9.54 -2.02 -32.59
N ILE A 194 9.81 -0.80 -33.05
CA ILE A 194 8.93 0.35 -32.83
C ILE A 194 7.62 0.22 -33.61
N GLU A 195 7.69 -0.17 -34.88
CA GLU A 195 6.52 -0.39 -35.74
C GLU A 195 5.59 -1.44 -35.11
N ARG A 196 6.15 -2.59 -34.72
CA ARG A 196 5.41 -3.67 -34.07
C ARG A 196 4.87 -3.27 -32.69
N TYR A 197 5.62 -2.47 -31.92
CA TYR A 197 5.14 -1.94 -30.64
C TYR A 197 3.92 -1.01 -30.82
N ARG A 198 3.95 -0.14 -31.84
CA ARG A 198 2.92 0.87 -32.13
C ARG A 198 1.63 0.30 -32.72
N GLN A 199 1.69 -0.88 -33.32
CA GLN A 199 0.53 -1.56 -33.86
C GLN A 199 -0.56 -1.64 -32.78
N ASP A 200 -1.78 -1.19 -33.07
CA ASP A 200 -2.93 -1.17 -32.16
C ASP A 200 -2.78 -0.27 -30.90
N LEU A 201 -1.91 0.75 -30.93
CA LEU A 201 -1.82 1.79 -29.88
C LEU A 201 -2.29 3.17 -30.37
N PRO A 202 -3.07 3.91 -29.56
CA PRO A 202 -3.35 5.31 -29.84
C PRO A 202 -2.07 6.15 -29.81
N GLU A 203 -2.02 7.24 -30.58
CA GLU A 203 -0.81 8.09 -30.71
C GLU A 203 -0.24 8.56 -29.37
N SER A 204 -1.11 8.85 -28.40
CA SER A 204 -0.75 9.28 -27.04
C SER A 204 0.01 8.23 -26.22
N ALA A 205 -0.06 6.94 -26.60
CA ALA A 205 0.60 5.83 -25.90
C ALA A 205 1.84 5.31 -26.64
N GLN A 206 2.18 5.89 -27.79
CA GLN A 206 3.32 5.46 -28.59
C GLN A 206 4.65 5.96 -28.00
N LEU A 207 5.68 5.12 -28.08
CA LEU A 207 7.02 5.50 -27.66
C LEU A 207 7.79 6.15 -28.82
N THR A 208 8.55 7.18 -28.50
CA THR A 208 9.54 7.75 -29.41
C THR A 208 10.72 6.79 -29.56
N SER A 209 11.45 6.87 -30.68
CA SER A 209 12.61 6.02 -30.93
C SER A 209 13.69 6.16 -29.86
N GLU A 210 13.85 7.37 -29.32
CA GLU A 210 14.78 7.65 -28.22
C GLU A 210 14.34 6.98 -26.92
N LYS A 211 13.04 7.07 -26.57
CA LYS A 211 12.51 6.43 -25.36
C LYS A 211 12.58 4.91 -25.46
N MET A 212 12.29 4.32 -26.62
CA MET A 212 12.45 2.89 -26.87
C MET A 212 13.90 2.43 -26.65
N ARG A 213 14.86 3.17 -27.21
CA ARG A 213 16.29 2.89 -27.03
C ARG A 213 16.70 2.97 -25.56
N ASN A 214 16.24 3.98 -24.83
CA ASN A 214 16.55 4.13 -23.40
C ASN A 214 15.99 2.98 -22.56
N ILE A 215 14.79 2.48 -22.88
CA ILE A 215 14.21 1.32 -22.18
C ILE A 215 15.03 0.06 -22.48
N LEU A 216 15.38 -0.20 -23.74
CA LEU A 216 16.20 -1.36 -24.12
C LEU A 216 17.56 -1.35 -23.40
N ASN A 217 18.22 -0.19 -23.34
CA ASN A 217 19.53 -0.08 -22.72
C ASN A 217 19.49 -0.07 -21.19
N ASN A 218 18.65 0.79 -20.60
CA ASN A 218 18.71 1.08 -19.17
C ASN A 218 17.80 0.15 -18.35
N ASP A 219 16.62 -0.19 -18.88
CA ASP A 219 15.65 -1.00 -18.12
C ASP A 219 15.92 -2.51 -18.32
N PHE A 220 16.31 -2.91 -19.54
CA PHE A 220 16.56 -4.32 -19.87
C PHE A 220 18.05 -4.69 -19.94
N GLY A 221 18.96 -3.72 -19.89
CA GLY A 221 20.41 -3.99 -19.94
C GLY A 221 20.89 -4.57 -21.28
N LEU A 222 20.12 -4.34 -22.35
CA LEU A 222 20.46 -4.75 -23.71
C LEU A 222 21.27 -3.67 -24.42
N SER A 223 21.89 -4.00 -25.56
CA SER A 223 22.78 -3.08 -26.27
C SER A 223 22.20 -2.65 -27.61
N THR A 224 21.97 -1.35 -27.80
CA THR A 224 21.62 -0.79 -29.13
C THR A 224 22.82 -0.15 -29.82
N GLN A 225 22.99 -0.36 -31.13
CA GLN A 225 24.06 0.21 -31.96
C GLN A 225 23.51 0.97 -33.17
N ARG A 226 24.23 1.99 -33.63
CA ARG A 226 23.99 2.62 -34.95
C ARG A 226 24.61 1.75 -36.05
N SER A 227 23.88 1.57 -37.14
CA SER A 227 24.31 0.91 -38.37
C SER A 227 24.54 1.95 -39.48
N THR A 228 25.14 1.54 -40.60
CA THR A 228 25.34 2.37 -41.79
C THR A 228 24.01 2.92 -42.32
N GLY A 229 23.95 4.22 -42.62
CA GLY A 229 22.75 4.86 -43.22
C GLY A 229 21.67 5.37 -42.25
N ASN A 230 22.04 5.84 -41.06
CA ASN A 230 21.12 6.36 -40.01
C ASN A 230 20.19 5.32 -39.35
N TYR A 231 20.34 4.03 -39.66
CA TYR A 231 19.57 2.97 -39.01
C TYR A 231 20.13 2.63 -37.63
N SER A 232 19.26 2.30 -36.68
CA SER A 232 19.64 1.81 -35.34
C SER A 232 19.17 0.37 -35.17
N CYS A 233 19.97 -0.46 -34.52
CA CYS A 233 19.69 -1.87 -34.31
C CYS A 233 19.90 -2.25 -32.84
N LEU A 234 19.10 -3.21 -32.36
CA LEU A 234 19.34 -3.94 -31.13
C LEU A 234 20.32 -5.08 -31.43
N VAL A 235 21.38 -5.20 -30.63
CA VAL A 235 22.28 -6.35 -30.64
C VAL A 235 21.59 -7.49 -29.90
N TRP A 236 21.49 -8.65 -30.55
CA TRP A 236 20.80 -9.80 -30.01
C TRP A 236 21.66 -10.55 -29.00
N GLU A 237 21.58 -10.13 -27.74
CA GLU A 237 22.27 -10.75 -26.61
C GLU A 237 21.47 -11.96 -26.10
N LYS A 238 21.60 -13.09 -26.79
CA LYS A 238 20.78 -14.32 -26.61
C LYS A 238 20.50 -14.68 -25.15
N GLU A 239 21.53 -14.78 -24.30
CA GLU A 239 21.36 -15.16 -22.89
C GLU A 239 20.57 -14.14 -22.06
N LYS A 240 20.74 -12.84 -22.33
CA LYS A 240 19.99 -11.78 -21.64
C LYS A 240 18.54 -11.75 -22.09
N ILE A 241 18.31 -11.93 -23.39
CA ILE A 241 16.97 -11.94 -23.97
C ILE A 241 16.18 -13.17 -23.53
N GLU A 242 16.80 -14.34 -23.49
CA GLU A 242 16.16 -15.56 -22.97
C GLU A 242 15.79 -15.43 -21.49
N LYS A 243 16.65 -14.80 -20.67
CA LYS A 243 16.31 -14.45 -19.27
C LYS A 243 15.13 -13.48 -19.18
N LEU A 244 15.02 -12.49 -20.08
CA LEU A 244 13.88 -11.58 -20.12
C LEU A 244 12.58 -12.31 -20.49
N PHE A 245 12.64 -13.28 -21.41
CA PHE A 245 11.49 -14.10 -21.76
C PHE A 245 11.04 -14.98 -20.59
N GLN A 246 12.00 -15.60 -19.87
CA GLN A 246 11.72 -16.41 -18.68
C GLN A 246 11.13 -15.60 -17.52
N GLN A 247 11.38 -14.29 -17.45
CA GLN A 247 10.83 -13.42 -16.39
C GLN A 247 9.37 -12.99 -16.63
N LEU A 248 8.79 -13.32 -17.78
CA LEU A 248 7.40 -13.02 -18.13
C LEU A 248 6.47 -14.23 -18.13
N HIS A 249 7.02 -15.42 -17.93
CA HIS A 249 6.32 -16.70 -17.79
C HIS A 249 6.39 -17.17 -16.34
#